data_AF-C8PRL6-F1
#
_entry.id   AF-C8PRL6-F1
#
_cell.length_a   1.000
_cell.length_b   1.000
_cell.length_c   1.000
_cell.angle_alpha   90.00
_cell.angle_beta   90.00
_cell.angle_gamma   90.00
#
_symmetry.space_group_name_H-M   'P 1'
#
loop_
_entity.id
_entity.type
_entity.pdbx_description
1 polymer ?
#
loop_
_entity_poly.entity_id
_entity_poly.type
_entity_poly.pdbx_seq_one_letter_code
_entity_poly.pdbx_strand_id
1 'polypeptide(L)'
;MQKKIIAEINKEIEAQKLYVKQLRRNILQDAIEGKLTADWRKEHPVQKGNPDYDAEALFELIQKERKVDKKRKALPPILDVEKPFELPIGWKWVRLGEISHNIESGKSILCKEAVPCGDEVGIVKTGVCSFGYFKEDESKTCLSDKDWHDEYVIHVGDFFNRTRKYLRISRFLCYRRYGVIQ
;
A
#
# COMPACT_ATOMS: atom_id res chain seq x y z
N MET A 1 5.02 -59.11 -33.40
CA MET A 1 4.21 -58.19 -34.25
C MET A 1 3.56 -57.07 -33.43
N GLN A 2 2.81 -57.38 -32.36
CA GLN A 2 2.12 -56.39 -31.50
C GLN A 2 3.00 -55.28 -30.90
N LYS A 3 4.22 -55.61 -30.40
CA LYS A 3 5.12 -54.60 -29.82
C LYS A 3 5.55 -53.50 -30.80
N LYS A 4 5.64 -53.82 -32.10
CA LYS A 4 6.05 -52.86 -33.14
C LYS A 4 4.94 -51.85 -33.44
N ILE A 5 3.69 -52.32 -33.45
CA ILE A 5 2.50 -51.48 -33.61
C ILE A 5 2.34 -50.53 -32.43
N ILE A 6 2.53 -51.01 -31.19
CA ILE A 6 2.47 -50.18 -29.99
C ILE A 6 3.54 -49.08 -30.02
N ALA A 7 4.75 -49.39 -30.47
CA ALA A 7 5.83 -48.41 -30.59
C ALA A 7 5.51 -47.31 -31.63
N GLU A 8 4.93 -47.69 -32.77
CA GLU A 8 4.51 -46.75 -33.81
C GLU A 8 3.40 -45.81 -33.30
N ILE A 9 2.40 -46.35 -32.60
CA ILE A 9 1.31 -45.58 -32.00
C ILE A 9 1.85 -44.59 -30.95
N ASN A 10 2.77 -45.02 -30.10
CA ASN A 10 3.37 -44.12 -29.09
C ASN A 10 4.16 -42.98 -29.74
N LYS A 11 4.88 -43.28 -30.83
CA LYS A 11 5.62 -42.26 -31.59
C LYS A 11 4.66 -41.23 -32.20
N GLU A 12 3.55 -41.69 -32.76
CA GLU A 12 2.50 -40.83 -33.32
C GLU A 12 1.83 -39.97 -32.23
N ILE A 13 1.54 -40.55 -31.05
CA ILE A 13 1.00 -39.81 -29.90
C ILE A 13 1.95 -38.68 -29.46
N GLU A 14 3.26 -38.94 -29.38
CA GLU A 14 4.23 -37.91 -29.00
C GLU A 14 4.37 -36.81 -30.07
N ALA A 15 4.31 -37.17 -31.36
CA ALA A 15 4.30 -36.20 -32.45
C ALA A 15 3.07 -35.27 -32.36
N GLN A 16 1.88 -35.84 -32.14
CA GLN A 16 0.64 -35.07 -31.98
C GLN A 16 0.66 -34.17 -30.74
N LYS A 17 1.21 -34.65 -29.61
CA LYS A 17 1.39 -33.81 -28.41
C LYS A 17 2.30 -32.62 -28.69
N LEU A 18 3.39 -32.82 -29.43
CA LEU A 18 4.30 -31.74 -29.80
C LEU A 18 3.62 -30.72 -30.73
N TYR A 19 2.86 -31.20 -31.71
CA TYR A 19 2.10 -30.37 -32.63
C TYR A 19 1.07 -29.50 -31.89
N VAL A 20 0.30 -30.08 -30.96
CA VAL A 20 -0.66 -29.32 -30.13
C VAL A 20 0.04 -28.24 -29.29
N LYS A 21 1.22 -28.54 -28.73
CA LYS A 21 2.01 -27.52 -28.00
C LYS A 21 2.47 -26.39 -28.91
N GLN A 22 2.92 -26.69 -30.13
CA GLN A 22 3.30 -25.68 -31.12
C GLN A 22 2.12 -24.82 -31.53
N LEU A 23 0.97 -25.44 -31.84
CA LEU A 23 -0.25 -24.73 -32.20
C LEU A 23 -0.71 -23.76 -31.11
N ARG A 24 -0.71 -24.21 -29.84
CA ARG A 24 -1.04 -23.33 -28.70
C ARG A 24 -0.13 -22.11 -28.61
N ARG A 25 1.18 -22.28 -28.83
CA ARG A 25 2.12 -21.15 -28.83
C ARG A 25 1.86 -20.19 -29.97
N ASN A 26 1.55 -20.69 -31.16
CA ASN A 26 1.24 -19.84 -32.31
C ASN A 26 -0.05 -19.03 -32.09
N ILE A 27 -1.10 -19.67 -31.56
CA ILE A 27 -2.36 -18.97 -31.22
C ILE A 27 -2.12 -17.88 -30.18
N LEU A 28 -1.33 -18.17 -29.14
CA LEU A 28 -0.96 -17.16 -28.14
C LEU A 28 -0.17 -16.01 -28.75
N GLN A 29 0.76 -16.31 -29.66
CA GLN A 29 1.54 -15.30 -30.37
C GLN A 29 0.62 -14.41 -31.23
N ASP A 30 -0.29 -15.00 -31.98
CA ASP A 30 -1.27 -14.26 -32.79
C ASP A 30 -2.25 -13.44 -31.93
N ALA A 31 -2.55 -13.90 -30.71
CA ALA A 31 -3.35 -13.15 -29.74
C ALA A 31 -2.60 -11.91 -29.23
N ILE A 32 -1.31 -12.06 -28.88
CA ILE A 32 -0.45 -10.96 -28.40
C ILE A 32 -0.24 -9.93 -29.51
N GLU A 33 0.01 -10.38 -30.75
CA GLU A 33 0.11 -9.50 -31.92
C GLU A 33 -1.24 -8.88 -32.32
N GLY A 34 -2.34 -9.33 -31.71
CA GLY A 34 -3.67 -8.80 -31.93
C GLY A 34 -4.30 -9.22 -33.26
N LYS A 35 -3.69 -10.16 -34.00
CA LYS A 35 -4.22 -10.66 -35.29
C LYS A 35 -5.59 -11.30 -35.14
N LEU A 36 -5.81 -12.04 -34.04
CA LEU A 36 -7.10 -12.68 -33.75
C LEU A 36 -8.25 -11.68 -33.54
N THR A 37 -7.92 -10.42 -33.25
CA THR A 37 -8.88 -9.34 -32.97
C THR A 37 -8.83 -8.24 -34.03
N ALA A 38 -8.11 -8.45 -35.15
CA ALA A 38 -7.91 -7.44 -36.18
C ALA A 38 -9.22 -7.03 -36.85
N ASP A 39 -10.07 -7.99 -37.21
CA ASP A 39 -11.34 -7.71 -37.87
C ASP A 39 -12.34 -7.05 -36.92
N TRP A 40 -12.40 -7.52 -35.67
CA TRP A 40 -13.22 -6.88 -34.64
C TRP A 40 -12.83 -5.41 -34.40
N ARG A 41 -11.53 -5.09 -34.37
CA ARG A 41 -11.03 -3.71 -34.23
C ARG A 41 -11.33 -2.82 -35.44
N LYS A 42 -11.48 -3.38 -36.66
CA LYS A 42 -11.92 -2.60 -37.83
C LYS A 42 -13.37 -2.17 -37.69
N GLU A 43 -14.22 -3.07 -37.17
CA GLU A 43 -15.64 -2.79 -36.93
C GLU A 43 -15.88 -1.94 -35.68
N HIS A 44 -14.98 -2.03 -34.69
CA HIS A 44 -15.03 -1.29 -33.42
C HIS A 44 -13.80 -0.39 -33.27
N PRO A 45 -13.69 0.69 -34.08
CA PRO A 45 -12.59 1.63 -33.95
C PRO A 45 -12.63 2.27 -32.56
N VAL A 46 -11.46 2.37 -31.93
CA VAL A 46 -11.31 3.01 -30.62
C VAL A 46 -11.77 4.46 -30.74
N GLN A 47 -12.94 4.75 -30.17
CA GLN A 47 -13.45 6.12 -30.06
C GLN A 47 -12.65 6.82 -28.97
N LYS A 48 -11.75 7.74 -29.38
CA LYS A 48 -11.00 8.59 -28.45
C LYS A 48 -11.95 9.28 -27.49
N GLY A 49 -11.75 9.07 -26.19
CA GLY A 49 -12.58 9.63 -25.12
C GLY A 49 -13.63 8.70 -24.49
N ASN A 50 -13.83 7.47 -24.99
CA ASN A 50 -14.68 6.49 -24.29
C ASN A 50 -13.84 5.73 -23.23
N PRO A 51 -14.20 5.80 -21.93
CA PRO A 51 -13.46 5.12 -20.86
C PRO A 51 -13.30 3.61 -21.04
N ASP A 52 -14.19 2.95 -21.79
CA ASP A 52 -14.14 1.50 -22.01
C ASP A 52 -13.09 1.07 -23.04
N TYR A 53 -12.67 1.99 -23.91
CA TYR A 53 -11.78 1.68 -25.05
C TYR A 53 -10.52 2.56 -25.09
N ASP A 54 -10.49 3.67 -24.35
CA ASP A 54 -9.39 4.61 -24.29
C ASP A 54 -8.73 4.63 -22.90
N ALA A 55 -7.47 4.22 -22.87
CA ALA A 55 -6.69 4.12 -21.63
C ALA A 55 -6.45 5.49 -20.99
N GLU A 56 -6.34 6.57 -21.79
CA GLU A 56 -6.12 7.92 -21.29
C GLU A 56 -7.36 8.46 -20.57
N ALA A 57 -8.54 8.31 -21.19
CA ALA A 57 -9.81 8.71 -20.61
C ALA A 57 -10.13 7.93 -19.32
N LEU A 58 -9.86 6.62 -19.30
CA LEU A 58 -10.01 5.78 -18.10
C LEU A 58 -9.09 6.24 -16.97
N PHE A 59 -7.83 6.56 -17.29
CA PHE A 59 -6.87 7.04 -16.31
C PHE A 59 -7.29 8.38 -15.69
N GLU A 60 -7.78 9.32 -16.52
CA GLU A 60 -8.33 10.58 -16.02
C GLU A 60 -9.52 10.38 -15.09
N LEU A 61 -10.43 9.45 -15.43
CA LEU A 61 -11.60 9.13 -14.61
C LEU A 61 -11.18 8.55 -13.24
N ILE A 62 -10.24 7.59 -13.23
CA ILE A 62 -9.67 7.03 -12.00
C ILE A 62 -8.98 8.11 -11.15
N GLN A 63 -8.28 9.05 -11.79
CA GLN A 63 -7.67 10.17 -11.06
C GLN A 63 -8.70 11.12 -10.45
N LYS A 64 -9.80 11.40 -11.17
CA LYS A 64 -10.90 12.23 -10.66
C LYS A 64 -11.55 11.55 -9.45
N GLU A 65 -11.88 10.27 -9.53
CA GLU A 65 -12.47 9.51 -8.43
C GLU A 65 -11.54 9.48 -7.19
N ARG A 66 -10.26 9.15 -7.38
CA ARG A 66 -9.28 9.13 -6.27
C ARG A 66 -9.07 10.49 -5.60
N LYS A 67 -9.27 11.60 -6.31
CA LYS A 67 -9.20 12.95 -5.72
C LYS A 67 -10.42 13.25 -4.85
N VAL A 68 -11.58 12.69 -5.17
CA VAL A 68 -12.82 12.89 -4.41
C VAL A 68 -12.76 12.16 -3.06
N ASP A 69 -12.19 10.95 -3.00
CA ASP A 69 -12.06 10.19 -1.73
C ASP A 69 -11.14 10.87 -0.69
N LYS A 70 -10.20 11.70 -1.13
CA LYS A 70 -9.32 12.46 -0.21
C LYS A 70 -10.04 13.62 0.49
N LYS A 71 -11.12 14.13 -0.09
CA LYS A 71 -12.00 15.10 0.58
C LYS A 71 -12.95 14.30 1.47
N ARG A 72 -12.43 13.90 2.62
CA ARG A 72 -13.12 13.16 3.69
C ARG A 72 -14.60 13.57 3.76
N LYS A 73 -15.50 12.65 3.40
CA LYS A 73 -16.94 12.80 3.64
C LYS A 73 -17.10 13.14 5.12
N ALA A 74 -17.79 14.25 5.42
CA ALA A 74 -18.10 14.60 6.79
C ALA A 74 -18.82 13.40 7.43
N LEU A 75 -18.23 12.88 8.49
CA LEU A 75 -18.78 11.74 9.19
C LEU A 75 -20.13 12.13 9.81
N PRO A 76 -21.13 11.23 9.82
CA PRO A 76 -22.42 11.54 10.44
C PRO A 76 -22.24 11.84 11.94
N PRO A 77 -23.12 12.66 12.54
CA PRO A 77 -23.09 12.93 13.97
C PRO A 77 -23.24 11.62 14.77
N ILE A 78 -22.62 11.57 15.96
CA ILE A 78 -22.69 10.40 16.85
C ILE A 78 -24.14 10.24 17.32
N LEU A 79 -24.78 9.12 16.96
CA LEU A 79 -26.15 8.81 17.35
C LEU A 79 -26.18 8.27 18.79
N ASP A 80 -27.27 8.49 19.53
CA ASP A 80 -27.41 8.04 20.92
C ASP A 80 -27.40 6.50 21.06
N VAL A 81 -27.73 5.78 19.99
CA VAL A 81 -27.66 4.31 19.91
C VAL A 81 -26.21 3.79 19.90
N GLU A 82 -25.25 4.61 19.48
CA GLU A 82 -23.82 4.24 19.42
C GLU A 82 -23.09 4.40 20.77
N LYS A 83 -23.75 4.95 21.80
CA LYS A 83 -23.15 5.26 23.11
C LYS A 83 -23.35 4.11 24.09
N PRO A 84 -22.30 3.35 24.48
CA PRO A 84 -22.48 2.13 25.28
C PRO A 84 -22.76 2.40 26.77
N PHE A 85 -22.48 3.60 27.28
CA PHE A 85 -22.66 3.97 28.68
C PHE A 85 -22.84 5.48 28.88
N GLU A 86 -23.38 5.85 30.04
CA GLU A 86 -23.55 7.24 30.47
C GLU A 86 -22.23 7.84 30.97
N LEU A 87 -21.91 9.05 30.51
CA LEU A 87 -20.68 9.74 30.85
C LEU A 87 -20.85 10.62 32.11
N PRO A 88 -19.80 10.78 32.93
CA PRO A 88 -19.79 11.77 34.03
C PRO A 88 -20.01 13.21 33.53
N ILE A 89 -20.44 14.08 34.44
CA ILE A 89 -20.66 15.50 34.16
C ILE A 89 -19.38 16.14 33.62
N GLY A 90 -19.45 16.75 32.43
CA GLY A 90 -18.33 17.42 31.75
C GLY A 90 -17.64 16.59 30.67
N TRP A 91 -17.99 15.31 30.51
CA TRP A 91 -17.44 14.45 29.44
C TRP A 91 -18.35 14.44 28.22
N LYS A 92 -17.75 14.42 27.03
CA LYS A 92 -18.47 14.37 25.75
C LYS A 92 -17.90 13.28 24.86
N TRP A 93 -18.77 12.53 24.21
CA TRP A 93 -18.39 11.63 23.13
C TRP A 93 -17.93 12.43 21.92
N VAL A 94 -16.69 12.19 21.49
CA VAL A 94 -16.06 12.80 20.31
C VAL A 94 -15.46 11.69 19.44
N ARG A 95 -15.45 11.88 18.12
CA ARG A 95 -14.80 10.91 17.22
C ARG A 95 -13.28 11.10 17.30
N LEU A 96 -12.50 10.01 17.19
CA LEU A 96 -11.03 10.08 17.22
C LEU A 96 -10.45 11.05 16.17
N GLY A 97 -11.11 11.18 15.02
CA GLY A 97 -10.73 12.14 13.97
C GLY A 97 -11.00 13.61 14.31
N GLU A 98 -11.79 13.92 15.34
CA GLU A 98 -12.04 15.30 15.80
C GLU A 98 -10.96 15.77 16.79
N ILE A 99 -10.35 14.84 17.52
CA ILE A 99 -9.27 15.13 18.47
C ILE A 99 -7.87 14.97 17.85
N SER A 100 -7.78 14.37 16.66
CA SER A 100 -6.52 14.14 15.95
C SER A 100 -6.40 15.06 14.75
N HIS A 101 -5.35 15.87 14.69
CA HIS A 101 -5.07 16.74 13.55
C HIS A 101 -4.76 15.94 12.27
N ASN A 102 -4.06 14.80 12.39
CA ASN A 102 -3.73 13.97 11.25
C ASN A 102 -3.56 12.50 11.66
N ILE A 103 -4.12 11.59 10.85
CA ILE A 103 -3.98 10.13 11.01
C ILE A 103 -3.34 9.64 9.72
N GLU A 104 -2.02 9.43 9.75
CA GLU A 104 -1.25 8.97 8.59
C GLU A 104 -0.68 7.58 8.78
N SER A 105 -0.55 6.88 7.65
CA SER A 105 0.30 5.71 7.58
C SER A 105 1.78 6.09 7.57
N GLY A 106 2.59 5.20 8.10
CA GLY A 106 4.02 5.27 8.15
C GLY A 106 4.79 5.19 6.86
N LYS A 107 5.83 6.02 6.81
CA LYS A 107 6.87 6.01 5.79
C LYS A 107 8.00 5.07 6.20
N SER A 108 8.46 4.28 5.23
CA SER A 108 9.66 3.47 5.34
C SER A 108 10.86 4.33 4.94
N ILE A 109 11.62 4.81 5.93
CA ILE A 109 12.83 5.60 5.72
C ILE A 109 14.05 4.66 5.77
N LEU A 110 15.11 4.98 5.03
CA LEU A 110 16.37 4.24 5.10
C LEU A 110 17.14 4.64 6.37
N CYS A 111 17.55 3.66 7.18
CA CYS A 111 18.12 3.93 8.51
C CYS A 111 19.38 3.12 8.83
N LYS A 112 20.28 3.76 9.59
CA LYS A 112 21.33 3.21 10.47
C LYS A 112 20.79 2.20 11.48
N GLU A 113 21.27 0.95 11.57
CA GLU A 113 21.09 0.15 12.80
C GLU A 113 22.05 0.59 13.90
N ALA A 114 21.99 1.87 14.26
CA ALA A 114 22.80 2.49 15.30
C ALA A 114 21.94 3.49 16.08
N VAL A 115 22.29 3.71 17.35
CA VAL A 115 21.68 4.74 18.19
C VAL A 115 22.18 6.11 17.68
N PRO A 116 21.29 7.11 17.52
CA PRO A 116 21.68 8.46 17.13
C PRO A 116 22.61 9.07 18.18
N CYS A 117 23.73 9.64 17.73
CA CYS A 117 24.71 10.30 18.59
C CYS A 117 24.84 11.79 18.24
N GLY A 118 24.81 12.67 19.25
CA GLY A 118 24.94 14.11 19.04
C GLY A 118 23.77 14.73 18.27
N ASP A 119 24.08 15.41 17.17
CA ASP A 119 23.12 16.15 16.33
C ASP A 119 22.36 15.27 15.32
N GLU A 120 22.62 13.96 15.31
CA GLU A 120 22.00 13.00 14.42
C GLU A 120 20.48 12.85 14.68
N VAL A 121 19.73 12.63 13.60
CA VAL A 121 18.28 12.38 13.67
C VAL A 121 18.02 10.93 14.07
N GLY A 122 17.35 10.74 15.20
CA GLY A 122 16.84 9.46 15.65
C GLY A 122 15.51 9.10 15.00
N ILE A 123 15.28 7.81 14.79
CA ILE A 123 14.12 7.22 14.13
C ILE A 123 13.52 6.17 15.07
N VAL A 124 12.31 6.43 15.56
CA VAL A 124 11.57 5.62 16.52
C VAL A 124 10.86 4.48 15.83
N LYS A 125 11.18 3.23 16.13
CA LYS A 125 10.39 2.11 15.58
C LYS A 125 9.15 1.87 16.40
N THR A 126 8.14 1.29 15.75
CA THR A 126 6.97 0.75 16.45
C THR A 126 7.36 -0.20 17.59
N GLY A 127 8.43 -1.00 17.43
CA GLY A 127 8.92 -1.93 18.47
C GLY A 127 9.59 -1.27 19.68
N VAL A 128 10.04 -0.02 19.55
CA VAL A 128 10.76 0.75 20.58
C VAL A 128 9.80 1.41 21.56
N CYS A 129 8.55 1.62 21.13
CA CYS A 129 7.46 2.04 22.01
C CYS A 129 6.92 0.80 22.75
N SER A 130 7.39 0.59 23.98
CA SER A 130 6.81 -0.36 24.92
C SER A 130 5.69 0.31 25.73
N PHE A 131 4.86 -0.48 26.42
CA PHE A 131 3.73 0.07 27.16
C PHE A 131 4.20 1.05 28.23
N GLY A 132 3.91 2.34 28.03
CA GLY A 132 4.15 3.42 29.00
C GLY A 132 5.47 4.18 28.86
N TYR A 133 6.41 3.78 28.00
CA TYR A 133 7.66 4.52 27.82
C TYR A 133 8.33 4.29 26.45
N PHE A 134 9.03 5.32 25.97
CA PHE A 134 9.86 5.28 24.78
C PHE A 134 11.32 5.01 25.19
N LYS A 135 11.92 3.98 24.58
CA LYS A 135 13.31 3.58 24.82
C LYS A 135 14.25 4.16 23.76
N GLU A 136 14.98 5.21 24.11
CA GLU A 136 15.85 5.90 23.16
C GLU A 136 16.97 4.99 22.58
N ASP A 137 17.43 4.02 23.38
CA ASP A 137 18.52 3.08 23.11
C ASP A 137 18.24 2.06 22.00
N GLU A 138 16.96 1.84 21.65
CA GLU A 138 16.57 0.90 20.59
C GLU A 138 16.19 1.62 19.27
N SER A 139 16.34 2.95 19.24
CA SER A 139 16.09 3.79 18.07
C SER A 139 17.16 3.61 16.98
N LYS A 140 16.86 4.06 15.76
CA LYS A 140 17.79 4.00 14.61
C LYS A 140 18.19 5.40 14.18
N THR A 141 19.40 5.60 13.67
CA THR A 141 19.77 6.87 13.05
C THR A 141 19.22 6.99 11.63
N CYS A 142 18.69 8.15 11.26
CA CYS A 142 18.38 8.49 9.86
C CYS A 142 19.66 8.56 9.02
N LEU A 143 19.63 8.03 7.80
CA LEU A 143 20.78 8.12 6.88
C LEU A 143 20.86 9.46 6.16
N SER A 144 19.76 10.21 6.06
CA SER A 144 19.72 11.49 5.36
C SER A 144 18.92 12.54 6.12
N ASP A 145 19.51 13.72 6.31
CA ASP A 145 18.81 14.88 6.86
C ASP A 145 17.68 15.39 5.95
N LYS A 146 17.66 14.97 4.67
CA LYS A 146 16.60 15.33 3.71
C LYS A 146 15.28 14.62 3.99
N ASP A 147 15.32 13.51 4.71
CA ASP A 147 14.13 12.76 5.13
C ASP A 147 13.50 13.34 6.41
N TRP A 148 14.11 14.39 6.98
CA TRP A 148 13.56 15.16 8.08
C TRP A 148 12.38 16.01 7.61
N HIS A 149 11.29 15.94 8.38
CA HIS A 149 10.18 16.88 8.25
C HIS A 149 9.72 17.29 9.65
N ASP A 150 9.55 18.59 9.84
CA ASP A 150 9.14 19.18 11.12
C ASP A 150 7.78 18.65 11.60
N GLU A 151 6.92 18.22 10.68
CA GLU A 151 5.61 17.62 10.98
C GLU A 151 5.69 16.25 11.69
N TYR A 152 6.85 15.59 11.68
CA TYR A 152 7.03 14.26 12.29
C TYR A 152 7.93 14.28 13.52
N VAL A 153 8.20 15.48 14.05
CA VAL A 153 8.95 15.66 15.29
C VAL A 153 8.10 15.21 16.46
N ILE A 154 8.68 14.37 17.31
CA ILE A 154 8.04 13.95 18.55
C ILE A 154 8.36 14.98 19.63
N HIS A 155 7.32 15.49 20.26
CA HIS A 155 7.42 16.32 21.44
C HIS A 155 7.09 15.54 22.71
N VAL A 156 7.60 16.03 23.84
CA VAL A 156 7.26 15.48 25.15
C VAL A 156 5.77 15.71 25.39
N GLY A 157 5.02 14.64 25.61
CA GLY A 157 3.56 14.67 25.79
C GLY A 157 2.76 14.12 24.60
N ASP A 158 3.43 13.76 23.50
CA ASP A 158 2.77 13.13 22.35
C ASP A 158 2.31 11.69 22.65
N PHE A 159 1.13 11.33 22.13
CA PHE A 159 0.55 10.01 22.30
C PHE A 159 0.71 9.14 21.05
N PHE A 160 1.22 7.92 21.25
CA PHE A 160 1.36 6.91 20.19
C PHE A 160 0.36 5.78 20.36
N ASN A 161 -0.42 5.51 19.31
CA ASN A 161 -1.34 4.38 19.26
C ASN A 161 -0.89 3.34 18.22
N ARG A 162 -0.95 2.05 18.58
CA ARG A 162 -0.65 0.92 17.69
C ARG A 162 -1.94 0.17 17.37
N THR A 163 -2.52 0.39 16.19
CA THR A 163 -3.64 -0.42 15.70
C THR A 163 -3.13 -1.73 15.10
N ARG A 164 -3.19 -2.85 15.84
CA ARG A 164 -2.96 -4.19 15.27
C ARG A 164 -4.27 -4.81 14.80
N LYS A 165 -4.57 -4.74 13.50
CA LYS A 165 -5.26 -5.80 12.75
C LYS A 165 -5.38 -5.38 11.27
N TYR A 166 -4.54 -6.01 10.45
CA TYR A 166 -4.54 -5.97 8.98
C TYR A 166 -4.10 -4.65 8.32
N LEU A 167 -3.15 -4.81 7.39
CA LEU A 167 -2.45 -3.82 6.55
C LEU A 167 -1.37 -2.95 7.22
N ARG A 168 -0.15 -3.21 6.72
CA ARG A 168 1.11 -2.45 6.81
C ARG A 168 0.97 -1.02 7.30
N ILE A 169 1.45 -0.75 8.50
CA ILE A 169 1.94 0.58 8.86
C ILE A 169 3.16 0.44 9.78
N SER A 170 4.35 0.57 9.19
CA SER A 170 5.57 0.87 9.94
C SER A 170 5.83 2.36 9.73
N ARG A 171 5.37 3.25 10.63
CA ARG A 171 6.00 4.57 10.70
C ARG A 171 7.04 4.51 11.75
N PHE A 172 8.17 5.09 11.38
CA PHE A 172 9.13 5.51 12.33
C PHE A 172 9.07 7.03 12.47
N LEU A 173 9.12 7.52 13.70
CA LEU A 173 9.06 8.95 13.99
C LEU A 173 10.45 9.51 14.19
N CYS A 174 10.70 10.73 13.71
CA CYS A 174 12.02 11.33 13.84
C CYS A 174 12.08 12.20 15.10
N TYR A 175 13.17 12.12 15.86
CA TYR A 175 13.44 13.05 16.95
C TYR A 175 14.91 13.47 16.89
N ARG A 176 15.21 14.71 17.30
CA ARG A 176 16.58 15.19 17.43
C ARG A 176 16.90 15.33 18.91
N ARG A 177 18.03 14.80 19.33
CA ARG A 177 18.48 14.92 20.71
C ARG A 177 19.05 16.32 20.89
N TYR A 178 18.22 17.27 21.29
CA TYR A 178 18.73 18.53 21.80
C TYR A 178 19.44 18.22 23.12
N GLY A 179 20.71 18.59 23.19
CA GLY A 179 21.59 18.32 24.31
C GLY A 179 20.94 18.65 25.64
N VAL A 180 21.30 17.83 26.63
CA VAL A 180 20.99 18.00 28.06
C VAL A 180 21.14 19.48 28.43
N ILE A 181 20.03 20.13 28.74
CA ILE A 181 20.03 21.37 29.51
C ILE A 181 19.99 20.93 30.98
N GLN A 182 20.94 21.47 31.76
CA GLN A 182 21.24 21.17 33.17
C GLN A 182 20.02 21.07 34.08
#